data_AF-A0A9W6TQ27-F1
#
_entry.id   AF-A0A9W6TQ27-F1
#
_cell.length_a   1.000
_cell.length_b   1.000
_cell.length_c   1.000
_cell.angle_alpha   90.00
_cell.angle_beta   90.00
_cell.angle_gamma   90.00
#
_symmetry.space_group_name_H-M   'P 1'
#
loop_
_entity.id
_entity.type
_entity.pdbx_description
1 polymer ?
#
loop_
_entity_poly.entity_id
_entity_poly.type
_entity_poly.pdbx_seq_one_letter_code
_entity_poly.pdbx_strand_id
1 'polypeptide(L)'
;MKADEQAKQLASNYLPIAVGTPARVKKLLEMGALSLKHTTHVIFDMEKDKKQLTVLELKDTATEMMDLVQYHFIPCLNKEDNKMKIVLF
;
A
#
# COMPACT_ATOMS: atom_id res chain seq x y z
N MET A 1 6.25 -1.34 -16.66
CA MET A 1 4.84 -0.98 -16.90
C MET A 1 4.56 0.39 -16.31
N LYS A 2 3.93 1.28 -17.09
CA LYS A 2 3.52 2.63 -16.64
C LYS A 2 2.33 2.53 -15.68
N ALA A 3 2.13 3.54 -14.85
CA ALA A 3 1.01 3.55 -13.89
C ALA A 3 -0.35 3.43 -14.58
N ASP A 4 -0.53 4.10 -15.73
CA ASP A 4 -1.79 4.07 -16.48
C ASP A 4 -2.08 2.71 -17.11
N GLU A 5 -1.04 2.00 -17.56
CA GLU A 5 -1.18 0.63 -18.07
C GLU A 5 -1.60 -0.32 -16.94
N GLN A 6 -1.01 -0.15 -15.74
CA GLN A 6 -1.39 -0.92 -14.56
C GLN A 6 -2.82 -0.64 -14.12
N ALA A 7 -3.26 0.63 -14.18
CA ALA A 7 -4.63 1.01 -13.87
C ALA A 7 -5.65 0.32 -14.80
N LYS A 8 -5.36 0.24 -16.11
CA LYS A 8 -6.20 -0.49 -17.07
C LYS A 8 -6.29 -1.98 -16.75
N GLN A 9 -5.17 -2.59 -16.34
CA GLN A 9 -5.15 -3.98 -15.92
C GLN A 9 -5.98 -4.22 -14.66
N LEU A 10 -5.87 -3.35 -13.65
CA LEU A 10 -6.66 -3.43 -12.41
C LEU A 10 -8.16 -3.27 -12.67
N ALA A 11 -8.55 -2.44 -13.64
CA ALA A 11 -9.95 -2.28 -14.02
C ALA A 11 -10.53 -3.51 -14.73
N SER A 12 -9.69 -4.30 -15.40
CA SER A 12 -10.12 -5.43 -16.22
C SER A 12 -9.98 -6.78 -15.52
N ASN A 13 -9.25 -6.84 -14.40
CA ASN A 13 -8.92 -8.09 -13.73
C ASN A 13 -9.17 -7.99 -12.22
N TYR A 14 -9.74 -9.05 -11.64
CA TYR A 14 -9.83 -9.18 -10.20
C TYR A 14 -8.51 -9.70 -9.61
N LEU A 15 -7.84 -8.85 -8.82
CA LEU A 15 -6.58 -9.18 -8.15
C LEU A 15 -6.76 -9.04 -6.63
N PRO A 16 -6.87 -10.15 -5.87
CA PRO A 16 -7.13 -10.10 -4.43
C PRO A 16 -5.90 -9.74 -3.59
N ILE A 17 -4.70 -9.79 -4.18
CA ILE A 17 -3.43 -9.50 -3.51
C ILE A 17 -2.68 -8.47 -4.35
N ALA A 18 -2.17 -7.44 -3.67
CA ALA A 18 -1.27 -6.45 -4.26
C ALA A 18 0.06 -6.47 -3.50
N VAL A 19 1.17 -6.47 -4.25
CA VAL A 19 2.53 -6.33 -3.73
C VAL A 19 3.21 -5.24 -4.54
N GLY A 20 3.87 -4.30 -3.87
CA GLY A 20 4.53 -3.21 -4.57
C GLY A 20 5.22 -2.24 -3.62
N THR A 21 5.99 -1.32 -4.22
CA THR A 21 6.64 -0.27 -3.47
C THR A 21 5.63 0.78 -2.98
N PRO A 22 5.92 1.50 -1.89
CA PRO A 22 5.00 2.47 -1.30
C PRO A 22 4.55 3.54 -2.31
N ALA A 23 5.51 4.10 -3.05
CA ALA A 23 5.24 5.09 -4.09
C ALA A 23 4.27 4.59 -5.18
N ARG A 24 4.37 3.30 -5.57
CA ARG A 24 3.47 2.74 -6.59
C ARG A 24 2.07 2.51 -6.04
N VAL A 25 1.97 1.95 -4.83
CA VAL A 25 0.68 1.70 -4.18
C VAL A 25 -0.06 3.01 -3.97
N LYS A 26 0.61 4.03 -3.41
CA LYS A 26 0.04 5.37 -3.22
C LYS A 26 -0.47 5.98 -4.51
N LYS A 27 0.36 6.00 -5.55
CA LYS A 27 -0.05 6.53 -6.86
C LYS A 27 -1.31 5.86 -7.42
N LEU A 28 -1.42 4.54 -7.29
CA LEU A 28 -2.61 3.81 -7.77
C LEU A 28 -3.86 4.08 -6.91
N LEU A 29 -3.70 4.31 -5.62
CA LEU A 29 -4.80 4.74 -4.73
C LEU A 29 -5.26 6.16 -5.06
N GLU A 30 -4.33 7.10 -5.27
CA GLU A 30 -4.63 8.49 -5.65
C GLU A 30 -5.32 8.59 -7.01
N MET A 31 -4.94 7.73 -7.96
CA MET A 31 -5.61 7.61 -9.26
C MET A 31 -7.00 6.95 -9.17
N GLY A 32 -7.39 6.40 -8.01
CA GLY A 32 -8.61 5.61 -7.85
C GLY A 32 -8.59 4.25 -8.56
N ALA A 33 -7.44 3.83 -9.08
CA ALA A 33 -7.26 2.57 -9.80
C ALA A 33 -7.13 1.37 -8.85
N LEU A 34 -6.66 1.60 -7.62
CA LEU A 34 -6.60 0.62 -6.55
C LEU A 34 -7.62 1.01 -5.46
N SER A 35 -8.33 0.02 -4.91
CA SER A 35 -9.29 0.23 -3.83
C SER A 35 -8.93 -0.60 -2.60
N LEU A 36 -9.07 0.00 -1.42
CA LEU A 36 -8.90 -0.68 -0.13
C LEU A 36 -10.22 -1.18 0.47
N LYS A 37 -11.34 -1.04 -0.26
CA LYS A 37 -12.70 -1.29 0.27
C LYS A 37 -12.88 -2.65 0.93
N HIS A 38 -12.20 -3.68 0.42
CA HIS A 38 -12.29 -5.06 0.90
C HIS A 38 -10.97 -5.59 1.47
N THR A 39 -9.97 -4.71 1.65
CA THR A 39 -8.66 -5.10 2.16
C THR A 39 -8.74 -5.43 3.64
N THR A 40 -8.38 -6.65 4.00
CA THR A 40 -8.40 -7.14 5.39
C THR A 40 -7.02 -7.13 6.04
N HIS A 41 -5.95 -7.18 5.25
CA HIS A 41 -4.59 -7.21 5.74
C HIS A 41 -3.70 -6.31 4.90
N VAL A 42 -2.91 -5.49 5.57
CA VAL A 42 -1.81 -4.74 4.99
C VAL A 42 -0.55 -5.19 5.72
N ILE A 43 0.40 -5.74 4.96
CA ILE A 43 1.63 -6.29 5.51
C ILE A 43 2.78 -5.37 5.12
N PHE A 44 3.52 -4.89 6.11
CA PHE A 44 4.79 -4.22 5.89
C PHE A 44 5.88 -5.25 6.09
N ASP A 45 6.57 -5.57 5.01
CA ASP A 45 7.77 -6.39 5.06
C ASP A 45 8.89 -5.56 5.69
N MET A 46 9.31 -5.99 6.88
CA MET A 46 10.35 -5.35 7.68
C MET A 46 11.72 -6.00 7.47
N GLU A 47 11.88 -6.84 6.44
CA GLU A 47 13.18 -7.39 6.06
C GLU A 47 14.19 -6.27 5.82
N LYS A 48 15.37 -6.42 6.43
CA LYS A 48 16.42 -5.41 6.36
C LYS A 48 17.23 -5.57 5.08
N ASP A 49 17.54 -4.44 4.44
CA ASP A 49 18.44 -4.43 3.30
C ASP A 49 19.92 -4.64 3.72
N LYS A 50 20.83 -4.58 2.74
CA LYS A 50 22.29 -4.71 2.96
C LYS A 50 22.86 -3.61 3.88
N LYS A 51 22.16 -2.50 4.05
CA LYS A 51 22.51 -1.38 4.93
C LYS A 51 21.80 -1.45 6.28
N GLN A 52 21.10 -2.56 6.56
CA GLN A 52 20.34 -2.79 7.78
C GLN A 52 19.14 -1.84 7.95
N LEU A 53 18.57 -1.35 6.84
CA LEU A 53 17.42 -0.47 6.83
C LEU A 53 16.17 -1.22 6.34
N THR A 54 15.03 -0.90 6.94
CA THR A 54 13.70 -1.39 6.57
C THR A 54 12.98 -0.43 5.61
N VAL A 55 11.83 -0.84 5.09
CA VAL A 55 10.98 0.01 4.24
C VAL A 55 10.54 1.33 4.92
N LEU A 56 10.53 1.35 6.26
CA LEU A 56 10.18 2.53 7.06
C LEU A 56 11.36 3.48 7.31
N GLU A 57 12.60 3.05 7.04
CA GLU A 57 13.82 3.82 7.33
C GLU A 57 14.52 4.32 6.06
N LEU A 58 14.33 3.63 4.93
CA LEU A 58 14.86 4.02 3.63
C LEU A 58 14.27 5.38 3.20
N LYS A 59 15.15 6.35 2.92
CA LYS A 59 14.77 7.75 2.60
C LYS A 59 13.70 7.87 1.50
N ASP A 60 13.78 7.03 0.49
CA ASP A 60 12.88 7.10 -0.68
C ASP A 60 11.52 6.43 -0.44
N THR A 61 11.40 5.57 0.59
CA THR A 61 10.17 4.83 0.87
C THR A 61 9.51 5.24 2.18
N ALA A 62 10.27 5.73 3.16
CA ALA A 62 9.78 6.09 4.48
C ALA A 62 8.67 7.15 4.40
N THR A 63 8.89 8.24 3.67
CA THR A 63 7.89 9.30 3.50
C THR A 63 6.62 8.78 2.84
N GLU A 64 6.75 8.02 1.75
CA GLU A 64 5.61 7.45 1.03
C GLU A 64 4.85 6.43 1.89
N MET A 65 5.54 5.68 2.76
CA MET A 65 4.90 4.78 3.73
C MET A 65 4.12 5.55 4.77
N MET A 66 4.69 6.63 5.33
CA MET A 66 3.99 7.45 6.32
C MET A 66 2.76 8.14 5.71
N ASP A 67 2.85 8.60 4.48
CA ASP A 67 1.70 9.15 3.75
C ASP A 67 0.61 8.08 3.53
N LEU A 68 0.98 6.86 3.13
CA LEU A 68 0.04 5.75 3.01
C LEU A 68 -0.66 5.45 4.34
N VAL A 69 0.10 5.40 5.43
CA VAL A 69 -0.44 5.16 6.78
C VAL A 69 -1.42 6.28 7.15
N GLN A 70 -0.99 7.54 7.05
CA GLN A 70 -1.76 8.70 7.48
C GLN A 70 -3.03 8.91 6.67
N TYR A 71 -2.94 8.85 5.34
CA TYR A 71 -4.00 9.30 4.45
C TYR A 71 -4.85 8.17 3.87
N HIS A 72 -4.36 6.93 3.86
CA HIS A 72 -5.09 5.80 3.27
C HIS A 72 -5.44 4.70 4.29
N PHE A 73 -4.48 4.27 5.12
CA PHE A 73 -4.72 3.13 6.01
C PHE A 73 -5.44 3.53 7.31
N ILE A 74 -5.00 4.56 8.02
CA ILE A 74 -5.65 5.03 9.26
C ILE A 74 -7.13 5.38 9.03
N PRO A 75 -7.52 6.10 7.96
CA PRO A 75 -8.94 6.36 7.67
C PRO A 75 -9.75 5.09 7.41
N CYS A 76 -9.14 4.04 6.88
CA CYS A 76 -9.79 2.74 6.74
C CYS A 76 -9.92 2.02 8.08
N LEU A 77 -8.88 2.08 8.91
CA LEU A 77 -8.85 1.48 10.25
C LEU A 77 -9.90 2.07 11.19
N ASN A 78 -10.16 3.38 11.11
CA ASN A 78 -11.07 4.08 11.99
C ASN A 78 -12.57 3.90 11.66
N LYS A 79 -12.92 3.16 10.60
CA LYS A 79 -14.33 2.87 10.28
C LYS A 79 -14.86 1.80 11.23
N GLU A 80 -16.06 2.00 11.77
CA GLU A 80 -16.66 1.14 12.81
C GLU A 80 -16.74 -0.34 12.42
N ASP A 81 -17.03 -0.66 11.15
CA ASP A 81 -17.14 -2.04 10.64
C ASP A 81 -15.88 -2.56 9.93
N ASN A 82 -14.72 -1.94 10.15
CA ASN A 82 -13.52 -2.31 9.42
C ASN A 82 -12.87 -3.62 9.94
N LYS A 83 -12.43 -4.47 8.99
CA LYS A 83 -11.69 -5.71 9.25
C LYS A 83 -10.20 -5.61 8.93
N MET A 84 -9.73 -4.48 8.40
CA MET A 84 -8.33 -4.26 8.05
C MET A 84 -7.43 -4.33 9.28
N LYS A 85 -6.34 -5.08 9.18
CA LYS A 85 -5.24 -5.13 10.15
C LYS A 85 -3.95 -4.73 9.46
N ILE A 86 -3.10 -3.98 10.15
CA ILE A 86 -1.72 -3.74 9.72
C ILE A 86 -0.81 -4.69 10.49
N VAL A 87 0.05 -5.39 9.77
CA VAL A 87 1.03 -6.32 10.34
C VAL A 87 2.42 -5.85 9.91
N LEU A 88 3.32 -5.76 10.88
CA LEU A 88 4.75 -5.62 10.63
C LEU A 88 5.32 -7.04 10.68
N PHE A 89 5.78 -7.54 9.54
CA PHE A 89 6.29 -8.90 9.41
C PHE A 89 7.80 -8.89 9.26
#